data_AF-A0A380TCI0-F1
#
_entry.id   AF-A0A380TCI0-F1
#
_cell.length_a   1.000
_cell.length_b   1.000
_cell.length_c   1.000
_cell.angle_alpha   90.00
_cell.angle_beta   90.00
_cell.angle_gamma   90.00
#
_symmetry.space_group_name_H-M   'P 1'
#
loop_
_entity.id
_entity.type
_entity.pdbx_description
1 polymer ?
#
loop_
_entity_poly.entity_id
_entity_poly.type
_entity_poly.pdbx_seq_one_letter_code
_entity_poly.pdbx_strand_id
1 'polypeptide(L)'
;MVYAIKFLIMILVMVIWSVLGLLLWIPLLFRVVAGYTMIVMASTFSNQDTRTAGKMLDKATRFYVDGFKKILDSVWEEDAGEQVSIDVKWMRFFLEALYSVVFWFLVYSYFNPQIFNKVFAR
;
A
#
# COMPACT_ATOMS: atom_id res chain seq x y z
N MET A 1 -21.42 -27.07 4.92
CA MET A 1 -20.02 -27.36 4.50
C MET A 1 -19.40 -26.21 3.71
N VAL A 2 -20.06 -25.70 2.66
CA VAL A 2 -19.56 -24.58 1.83
C VAL A 2 -19.25 -23.31 2.64
N TYR A 3 -20.10 -22.93 3.59
CA TYR A 3 -19.88 -21.76 4.45
C TYR A 3 -18.61 -21.85 5.32
N ALA A 4 -18.29 -23.05 5.83
CA ALA A 4 -17.09 -23.26 6.63
C ALA A 4 -15.81 -23.10 5.79
N ILE A 5 -15.85 -23.55 4.53
CA ILE A 5 -14.74 -23.38 3.58
C ILE A 5 -14.57 -21.91 3.21
N LYS A 6 -15.66 -21.19 2.90
CA LYS A 6 -15.63 -19.73 2.63
C LYS A 6 -15.03 -18.97 3.81
N PHE A 7 -15.42 -19.31 5.03
CA PHE A 7 -14.91 -18.67 6.25
C PHE A 7 -13.41 -18.92 6.48
N LEU A 8 -12.93 -20.16 6.26
CA LEU A 8 -11.50 -20.48 6.35
C LEU A 8 -10.66 -19.72 5.33
N ILE A 9 -11.12 -19.66 4.07
CA ILE A 9 -10.45 -18.90 3.01
C ILE A 9 -10.40 -17.41 3.36
N MET A 10 -11.51 -16.86 3.87
CA MET A 10 -11.55 -15.46 4.30
C MET A 10 -10.50 -15.15 5.37
N ILE A 11 -10.40 -15.99 6.41
CA ILE A 11 -9.39 -15.81 7.47
C ILE A 11 -7.99 -15.85 6.87
N LEU A 12 -7.72 -16.82 5.99
CA LEU A 12 -6.42 -16.95 5.32
C LEU A 12 -6.08 -15.68 4.53
N VAL A 13 -7.02 -15.18 3.72
CA VAL A 13 -6.83 -13.97 2.90
C VAL A 13 -6.65 -12.73 3.78
N MET A 14 -7.40 -12.60 4.87
CA MET A 14 -7.22 -11.52 5.85
C MET A 14 -5.84 -11.55 6.51
N VAL A 15 -5.34 -12.72 6.88
CA VAL A 15 -4.00 -12.87 7.47
C VAL A 15 -2.93 -12.47 6.45
N ILE A 16 -3.04 -12.94 5.21
CA ILE A 16 -2.12 -12.58 4.12
C ILE A 16 -2.17 -11.05 3.88
N TRP A 17 -3.36 -10.46 3.78
CA TRP A 17 -3.53 -9.03 3.59
C TRP A 17 -3.01 -8.22 4.77
N SER A 18 -3.18 -8.70 6.00
CA SER A 18 -2.66 -8.02 7.18
C SER A 18 -1.15 -7.85 7.11
N VAL A 19 -0.43 -8.85 6.60
CA VAL A 19 1.04 -8.80 6.44
C VAL A 19 1.43 -8.02 5.18
N LEU A 20 0.95 -8.43 4.01
CA LEU A 20 1.35 -7.81 2.74
C LEU A 20 0.84 -6.38 2.61
N GLY A 21 -0.41 -6.15 3.01
CA GLY A 21 -1.01 -4.82 3.04
C GLY A 21 -0.23 -3.88 3.95
N LEU A 22 0.21 -4.32 5.12
CA LEU A 22 1.01 -3.49 6.03
C LEU A 22 2.41 -3.20 5.48
N LEU A 23 3.07 -4.22 4.90
CA LEU A 23 4.39 -4.06 4.27
C LEU A 23 4.37 -3.07 3.10
N LEU A 24 3.28 -3.03 2.32
CA LEU A 24 3.13 -2.09 1.21
C LEU A 24 2.57 -0.73 1.65
N TRP A 25 1.74 -0.70 2.69
CA TRP A 25 1.09 0.50 3.17
C TRP A 25 2.07 1.49 3.80
N ILE A 26 3.03 1.02 4.60
CA ILE A 26 4.00 1.90 5.27
C ILE A 26 4.85 2.71 4.26
N PRO A 27 5.53 2.09 3.27
CA PRO A 27 6.27 2.83 2.24
C PRO A 27 5.38 3.75 1.40
N LEU A 28 4.16 3.31 1.06
CA LEU A 28 3.19 4.10 0.30
C LEU A 28 2.81 5.37 1.09
N LEU A 29 2.46 5.21 2.36
CA LEU A 29 2.08 6.30 3.25
C LEU A 29 3.21 7.31 3.37
N PHE A 30 4.44 6.85 3.62
CA PHE A 30 5.62 7.70 3.70
C PHE A 30 5.80 8.56 2.45
N ARG A 31 5.74 7.94 1.27
CA ARG A 31 5.88 8.64 -0.01
C ARG A 31 4.79 9.70 -0.22
N VAL A 32 3.55 9.37 0.09
CA VAL A 32 2.41 10.28 -0.10
C VAL A 32 2.45 11.43 0.91
N VAL A 33 2.85 11.17 2.16
CA VAL A 33 3.05 12.22 3.18
C VAL A 33 4.18 13.17 2.78
N ALA A 34 5.32 12.64 2.32
CA ALA A 34 6.43 13.46 1.84
C ALA A 34 6.00 14.32 0.64
N GLY A 35 5.30 13.74 -0.34
CA GLY A 35 4.73 14.45 -1.49
C GLY A 35 3.73 15.54 -1.08
N TYR A 36 2.81 15.21 -0.19
CA TYR A 36 1.84 16.16 0.35
C TYR A 36 2.52 17.34 1.04
N THR A 37 3.50 17.07 1.90
CA THR A 37 4.25 18.11 2.62
C THR A 37 4.97 19.05 1.66
N MET A 38 5.65 18.50 0.63
CA MET A 38 6.30 19.32 -0.41
C MET A 38 5.31 20.19 -1.18
N ILE A 39 4.14 19.66 -1.54
CA ILE A 39 3.09 20.41 -2.26
C ILE A 39 2.53 21.53 -1.37
N VAL A 40 2.29 21.27 -0.09
CA VAL A 40 1.82 22.29 0.86
C VAL A 40 2.87 23.40 1.02
N MET A 41 4.15 23.05 1.15
CA MET A 41 5.24 24.04 1.17
C MET A 41 5.26 24.87 -0.12
N ALA A 42 5.19 24.23 -1.29
CA ALA A 42 5.16 24.92 -2.59
C ALA A 42 3.93 25.82 -2.78
N SER A 43 2.77 25.42 -2.25
CA SER A 43 1.54 26.23 -2.35
C SER A 43 1.65 27.57 -1.62
N THR A 44 2.48 27.64 -0.57
CA THR A 44 2.74 28.88 0.18
C THR A 44 3.43 29.94 -0.70
N PHE A 45 4.22 29.49 -1.69
CA PHE A 45 4.95 30.38 -2.59
C PHE A 45 4.29 30.56 -3.96
N SER A 46 3.43 29.63 -4.39
CA SER A 46 2.95 29.53 -5.77
C SER A 46 1.42 29.54 -5.94
N ASN A 47 0.64 29.69 -4.87
CA ASN A 47 -0.84 29.62 -4.89
C ASN A 47 -1.38 28.35 -5.61
N GLN A 48 -0.64 27.24 -5.52
CA GLN A 48 -1.01 25.95 -6.12
C GLN A 48 -2.17 25.29 -5.37
N ASP A 49 -3.06 24.63 -6.12
CA ASP A 49 -4.18 23.87 -5.55
C ASP A 49 -3.68 22.61 -4.82
N THR A 50 -3.84 22.58 -3.49
CA THR A 50 -3.46 21.46 -2.62
C THR A 50 -4.52 20.36 -2.56
N ARG A 51 -5.71 20.58 -3.14
CA ARG A 51 -6.86 19.66 -3.03
C ARG A 51 -6.57 18.29 -3.62
N THR A 52 -5.81 18.21 -4.71
CA THR A 52 -5.41 16.94 -5.33
C THR A 52 -4.47 16.15 -4.43
N ALA A 53 -3.50 16.82 -3.79
CA ALA A 53 -2.58 16.19 -2.86
C ALA A 53 -3.31 15.67 -1.61
N GLY A 54 -4.29 16.43 -1.09
CA GLY A 54 -5.13 15.99 0.03
C GLY A 54 -5.94 14.73 -0.28
N LYS A 55 -6.52 14.63 -1.49
CA LYS A 55 -7.22 13.41 -1.94
C LYS A 55 -6.30 12.19 -2.04
N MET A 56 -5.06 12.39 -2.47
CA MET A 56 -4.07 11.29 -2.52
C MET A 56 -3.71 10.81 -1.12
N LEU A 57 -3.54 11.72 -0.17
CA LEU A 57 -3.25 11.39 1.22
C LEU A 57 -4.42 10.62 1.86
N ASP A 58 -5.66 11.09 1.69
CA ASP A 58 -6.85 10.40 2.20
C ASP A 58 -6.94 8.96 1.64
N LYS A 59 -6.76 8.78 0.32
CA LYS A 59 -6.71 7.44 -0.29
C LYS A 59 -5.60 6.56 0.29
N ALA A 60 -4.40 7.11 0.49
CA ALA A 60 -3.28 6.36 1.03
C ALA A 60 -3.51 5.94 2.49
N THR A 61 -4.12 6.81 3.31
CA THR A 61 -4.45 6.50 4.71
C THR A 61 -5.49 5.39 4.83
N ARG A 62 -6.45 5.34 3.91
CA ARG A 62 -7.53 4.34 3.92
C ARG A 62 -7.17 3.03 3.25
N PHE A 63 -6.14 3.00 2.40
CA PHE A 63 -5.75 1.84 1.60
C PHE A 63 -5.71 0.52 2.38
N TYR A 64 -5.08 0.51 3.56
CA TYR A 64 -4.96 -0.70 4.39
C TYR A 64 -6.32 -1.20 4.89
N VAL A 65 -7.14 -0.29 5.43
CA VAL A 65 -8.47 -0.60 5.99
C VAL A 65 -9.47 -0.98 4.91
N ASP A 66 -9.45 -0.28 3.77
CA ASP A 66 -10.33 -0.55 2.64
C ASP A 66 -10.06 -1.93 2.04
N GLY A 67 -8.83 -2.45 2.14
CA GLY A 67 -8.52 -3.82 1.74
C GLY A 67 -9.25 -4.88 2.57
N PHE A 68 -9.36 -4.70 3.90
CA PHE A 68 -10.13 -5.62 4.75
C PHE A 68 -11.61 -5.58 4.42
N LYS A 69 -12.17 -4.38 4.18
CA LYS A 69 -13.57 -4.22 3.77
C LYS A 69 -13.85 -4.98 2.48
N LYS A 70 -13.03 -4.78 1.45
CA LYS A 70 -13.16 -5.50 0.17
C LYS A 70 -13.08 -7.02 0.32
N ILE A 71 -12.23 -7.53 1.22
CA ILE A 71 -12.14 -8.96 1.50
C ILE A 71 -13.42 -9.45 2.17
N LEU A 72 -13.95 -8.72 3.16
CA LEU A 72 -15.23 -9.05 3.78
C LEU A 72 -16.34 -9.05 2.72
N ASP A 73 -16.50 -7.95 1.98
CA ASP A 73 -17.56 -7.77 0.99
C ASP A 73 -17.54 -8.91 -0.05
N SER A 74 -16.36 -9.33 -0.52
CA SER A 74 -16.21 -10.44 -1.49
C SER A 74 -16.72 -11.81 -1.02
N VAL A 75 -16.91 -12.01 0.28
CA VAL A 75 -17.35 -13.29 0.87
C VAL A 75 -18.85 -13.32 1.14
N TRP A 76 -19.47 -12.17 1.42
CA TRP A 76 -20.89 -12.03 1.77
C TRP A 76 -21.77 -11.44 0.68
N GLU A 77 -21.25 -10.65 -0.25
CA GLU A 77 -22.03 -10.17 -1.39
C GLU A 77 -22.11 -11.28 -2.47
N GLU A 78 -23.33 -11.76 -2.72
CA GLU A 78 -23.63 -12.73 -3.79
C GLU A 78 -23.85 -12.05 -5.17
N ASP A 79 -23.64 -10.73 -5.26
CA ASP A 79 -23.93 -9.96 -6.48
C ASP A 79 -22.87 -10.17 -7.57
N ALA A 80 -23.20 -11.12 -8.43
CA ALA A 80 -23.14 -11.07 -9.89
C ALA A 80 -22.14 -10.08 -10.53
N GLY A 81 -21.00 -10.62 -10.94
CA GLY A 81 -20.71 -10.65 -12.39
C GLY A 81 -20.39 -9.35 -13.12
N GLU A 82 -20.12 -8.22 -12.46
CA GLU A 82 -19.34 -7.18 -13.13
C GLU A 82 -17.88 -7.62 -13.17
N GLN A 83 -17.45 -8.12 -14.33
CA GLN A 83 -16.03 -8.17 -14.69
C GLN A 83 -15.53 -6.72 -14.73
N VAL A 84 -15.18 -6.17 -13.57
CA VAL A 84 -14.37 -4.96 -13.52
C VAL A 84 -13.07 -5.34 -14.21
N SER A 85 -12.91 -4.89 -15.46
CA SER A 85 -11.64 -4.96 -16.17
C SER A 85 -10.69 -4.09 -15.38
N ILE A 86 -9.98 -4.70 -14.44
CA ILE A 86 -8.93 -4.03 -13.72
C ILE A 86 -7.84 -3.80 -14.76
N ASP A 87 -7.83 -2.61 -15.37
CA ASP A 87 -6.66 -2.08 -16.08
C ASP A 87 -5.59 -1.81 -15.03
N VAL A 88 -5.05 -2.91 -14.49
CA VAL A 88 -3.90 -2.87 -13.59
C VAL A 88 -2.77 -2.40 -14.48
N LYS A 89 -2.36 -1.15 -14.26
CA LYS A 89 -1.08 -0.67 -14.78
C LYS A 89 0.02 -1.42 -14.05
N TRP A 90 0.27 -2.66 -14.46
CA TRP A 90 1.22 -3.60 -13.85
C TRP A 90 2.57 -2.96 -13.62
N MET A 91 3.04 -2.16 -14.58
CA MET A 91 4.28 -1.38 -14.45
C MET A 91 4.31 -0.50 -13.19
N ARG A 92 3.20 0.20 -12.91
CA ARG A 92 3.10 1.05 -11.71
C ARG A 92 3.06 0.20 -10.44
N PHE A 93 2.35 -0.92 -10.47
CA PHE A 93 2.32 -1.86 -9.35
C PHE A 93 3.72 -2.43 -9.04
N PHE A 94 4.46 -2.87 -10.06
CA PHE A 94 5.83 -3.36 -9.90
C PHE A 94 6.78 -2.27 -9.40
N LEU A 95 6.62 -1.03 -9.87
CA LEU A 95 7.40 0.10 -9.36
C LEU A 95 7.08 0.41 -7.88
N GLU A 96 5.81 0.31 -7.48
CA GLU A 96 5.40 0.50 -6.08
C GLU A 96 5.90 -0.66 -5.19
N ALA A 97 5.90 -1.90 -5.70
CA ALA A 97 6.48 -3.05 -5.03
C ALA A 97 8.00 -2.91 -4.88
N LEU A 98 8.70 -2.54 -5.96
CA LEU A 98 10.14 -2.30 -5.94
C LEU A 98 10.50 -1.19 -4.96
N TYR A 99 9.74 -0.08 -4.96
CA TYR A 99 9.92 1.01 -4.00
C TYR A 99 9.75 0.52 -2.56
N SER A 100 8.76 -0.33 -2.31
CA SER A 100 8.54 -0.90 -0.98
C SER A 100 9.71 -1.78 -0.54
N VAL A 101 10.25 -2.61 -1.44
CA VAL A 101 11.44 -3.43 -1.17
C VAL A 101 12.65 -2.54 -0.84
N VAL A 102 12.89 -1.51 -1.64
CA VAL A 102 14.00 -0.55 -1.42
C VAL A 102 13.82 0.19 -0.09
N PHE A 103 12.60 0.64 0.22
CA PHE A 103 12.30 1.32 1.48
C PHE A 103 12.65 0.44 2.68
N TRP A 104 12.18 -0.81 2.70
CA TRP A 104 12.47 -1.74 3.80
C TRP A 104 13.95 -2.10 3.87
N PHE A 105 14.62 -2.27 2.73
CA PHE A 105 16.07 -2.50 2.71
C PHE A 105 16.85 -1.34 3.34
N LEU A 106 16.47 -0.09 3.05
CA LEU A 106 17.07 1.11 3.64
C LEU A 106 16.80 1.20 5.14
N VAL A 107 15.54 0.99 5.56
CA VAL A 107 15.16 0.95 6.98
C VAL A 107 15.98 -0.11 7.71
N TYR A 108 16.03 -1.33 7.17
CA TYR A 108 16.78 -2.42 7.77
C TYR A 108 18.28 -2.13 7.85
N SER A 109 18.87 -1.55 6.80
CA SER A 109 20.28 -1.16 6.77
C SER A 109 20.61 -0.07 7.79
N TYR A 110 19.71 0.88 8.00
CA TYR A 110 19.84 1.93 9.01
C TYR A 110 19.87 1.34 10.43
N PHE A 111 18.98 0.38 10.74
CA PHE A 111 18.95 -0.27 12.04
C PHE A 111 20.07 -1.32 12.24
N ASN A 112 20.60 -1.90 11.16
CA ASN A 112 21.66 -2.92 11.19
C ASN A 112 22.88 -2.54 10.33
N PRO A 113 23.69 -1.55 10.77
CA PRO A 113 24.80 -1.03 9.97
C PRO A 113 25.89 -2.07 9.66
N GLN A 114 26.01 -3.14 10.46
CA GLN A 114 26.98 -4.21 10.22
C GLN A 114 26.72 -4.99 8.93
N ILE A 115 25.46 -5.04 8.45
CA ILE A 115 25.11 -5.75 7.21
C ILE A 115 25.47 -4.91 5.99
N PHE A 116 25.27 -3.60 6.07
CA PHE A 116 25.66 -2.66 5.02
C PHE A 116 27.17 -2.76 4.73
N ASN A 117 28.00 -2.79 5.78
CA ASN A 117 29.44 -2.98 5.63
C ASN A 117 29.80 -4.35 5.03
N LYS A 118 29.08 -5.43 5.33
CA LYS A 118 29.37 -6.76 4.76
C LYS A 118 28.98 -6.89 3.28
N VAL A 119 27.95 -6.18 2.84
CA VAL A 119 27.49 -6.21 1.44
C VAL A 119 28.35 -5.33 0.54
N PHE A 120 28.85 -4.19 1.05
CA PHE A 120 29.66 -3.24 0.27
C PHE A 120 31.18 -3.35 0.48
N ALA A 121 31.66 -4.06 1.50
CA ALA A 121 33.10 -4.33 1.69
C ALA A 121 33.59 -5.59 0.94
N ARG A 122 32.87 -6.04 -0.08
CA ARG A 122 33.23 -7.16 -0.95
C ARG A 122 33.26 -6.70 -2.40
#